data_AF-A0A2V8A1E3-F1
#
_entry.id   AF-A0A2V8A1E3-F1
#
_cell.length_a   1.000
_cell.length_b   1.000
_cell.length_c   1.000
_cell.angle_alpha   90.00
_cell.angle_beta   90.00
_cell.angle_gamma   90.00
#
_symmetry.space_group_name_H-M   'P 1'
#
loop_
_entity.id
_entity.type
_entity.pdbx_description
1 polymer ?
#
loop_
_entity_poly.entity_id
_entity_poly.type
_entity_poly.pdbx_seq_one_letter_code
_entity_poly.pdbx_strand_id
1 'polypeptide(L)'
;MKVGLFVRPRIRASGSSPREVVAALKAKPGRDIWLYGGGDFFRSLLNARLVDTVEVAVVPVLLGAGVLLLPPGTATKLTLADHKTLPASGIMALSYSIPGGVGPAPALGTSRPRRLARRVRRSIDQPINDNSEP
;
A
#
# COMPACT_ATOMS: atom_id res chain seq x y z
N MET A 1 18.02 18.87 -4.87
CA MET A 1 16.70 19.53 -4.75
C MET A 1 15.72 18.84 -5.68
N LYS A 2 14.67 18.19 -5.16
CA LYS A 2 13.61 17.60 -5.99
C LYS A 2 12.35 18.42 -5.72
N VAL A 3 11.97 19.24 -6.69
CA VAL A 3 10.72 20.01 -6.65
C VAL A 3 9.60 18.99 -6.81
N GLY A 4 8.93 18.68 -5.69
CA GLY A 4 7.72 17.87 -5.68
C GLY A 4 6.56 18.73 -6.12
N LEU A 5 6.00 18.44 -7.30
CA LEU A 5 4.76 19.02 -7.79
C LEU A 5 3.69 18.91 -6.70
N PHE A 6 3.24 20.05 -6.19
CA PHE A 6 2.19 20.15 -5.18
C PHE A 6 0.85 19.79 -5.81
N VAL A 7 0.51 18.50 -5.81
CA VAL A 7 -0.82 18.03 -6.22
C VAL A 7 -1.80 18.42 -5.12
N ARG A 8 -2.67 19.40 -5.39
CA ARG A 8 -3.69 19.81 -4.41
C ARG A 8 -4.60 18.62 -4.05
N PRO A 9 -4.82 18.32 -2.76
CA PRO A 9 -5.74 17.25 -2.38
C PRO A 9 -7.17 17.66 -2.74
N ARG A 10 -7.76 16.95 -3.71
CA ARG A 10 -9.16 17.16 -4.12
C ARG A 10 -10.07 16.29 -3.26
N ILE A 11 -10.46 16.80 -2.10
CA ILE A 11 -11.41 16.14 -1.19
C ILE A 11 -12.83 16.41 -1.70
N ARG A 12 -13.67 15.38 -1.78
CA ARG A 12 -15.11 15.50 -2.04
C ARG A 12 -15.87 14.68 -1.02
N ALA A 13 -16.82 15.31 -0.35
CA ALA A 13 -17.82 14.62 0.46
C ALA A 13 -19.06 14.36 -0.40
N SER A 14 -19.64 13.18 -0.27
CA SER A 14 -20.88 12.78 -0.95
C SER A 14 -21.86 12.22 0.08
N GLY A 15 -23.12 12.69 0.06
CA GLY A 15 -24.19 12.14 0.90
C GLY A 15 -24.94 10.96 0.26
N SER A 16 -24.58 10.57 -0.96
CA SER A 16 -25.17 9.43 -1.69
C SER A 16 -24.65 8.08 -1.20
N SER A 17 -25.30 6.99 -1.62
CA SER A 17 -24.89 5.66 -1.20
C SER A 17 -23.43 5.37 -1.65
N PRO A 18 -22.59 4.79 -0.77
CA PRO A 18 -21.23 4.42 -1.12
C PRO A 18 -21.09 3.58 -2.38
N ARG A 19 -22.08 2.71 -2.62
CA ARG A 19 -22.10 1.77 -3.74
C ARG A 19 -22.21 2.53 -5.06
N GLU A 20 -23.09 3.53 -5.13
CA GLU A 20 -23.26 4.37 -6.31
C GLU A 20 -22.01 5.20 -6.59
N VAL A 21 -21.40 5.78 -5.56
CA VAL A 21 -20.18 6.58 -5.72
C VAL A 21 -19.04 5.71 -6.24
N VAL A 22 -18.82 4.54 -5.63
CA VAL A 22 -17.77 3.61 -6.08
C VAL A 22 -18.06 3.09 -7.49
N ALA A 23 -19.29 2.71 -7.80
CA ALA A 23 -19.66 2.28 -9.15
C ALA A 23 -19.42 3.38 -10.20
N ALA A 24 -19.82 4.62 -9.90
CA ALA A 24 -19.60 5.76 -10.78
C ALA A 24 -18.12 6.15 -10.92
N LEU A 25 -17.29 5.89 -9.90
CA LEU A 25 -15.85 6.07 -9.97
C LEU A 25 -15.18 4.96 -10.79
N LYS A 26 -15.58 3.69 -10.59
CA LYS A 26 -15.09 2.54 -11.38
C LYS A 26 -15.43 2.66 -12.87
N ALA A 27 -16.55 3.29 -13.20
CA ALA A 27 -16.96 3.54 -14.59
C ALA A 27 -16.13 4.62 -15.31
N LYS A 28 -15.36 5.43 -14.57
CA LYS A 28 -14.54 6.50 -15.15
C LYS A 28 -13.11 6.00 -15.34
N PRO A 29 -12.42 6.43 -16.41
CA PRO A 29 -10.99 6.19 -16.54
C PRO A 29 -10.27 6.86 -15.37
N GLY A 30 -9.52 6.07 -14.61
CA GLY A 30 -8.94 6.50 -13.35
C GLY A 30 -7.81 5.58 -12.90
N ARG A 31 -7.23 5.92 -11.75
CA ARG A 31 -6.27 5.06 -11.04
C ARG A 31 -7.02 4.14 -10.08
N ASP A 32 -6.28 3.23 -9.45
CA ASP A 32 -6.80 2.33 -8.44
C ASP A 32 -7.47 3.08 -7.29
N ILE A 33 -8.58 2.51 -6.79
CA ILE A 33 -9.37 3.06 -5.69
C ILE A 33 -9.03 2.29 -4.43
N TRP A 34 -8.36 2.96 -3.49
CA TRP A 34 -8.05 2.41 -2.17
C TRP A 34 -9.13 2.73 -1.15
N LEU A 35 -9.57 1.70 -0.43
CA LEU A 35 -10.55 1.81 0.64
C LEU A 35 -9.83 1.91 1.99
N TYR A 36 -9.91 3.07 2.63
CA TYR A 36 -9.21 3.34 3.90
C TYR A 36 -10.03 3.03 5.16
N GLY A 37 -11.30 2.59 5.07
CA GLY A 37 -12.06 2.05 6.21
C GLY A 37 -13.58 2.25 6.14
N GLY A 38 -14.40 1.70 7.05
CA GLY A 38 -14.13 0.63 8.04
C GLY A 38 -14.77 -0.72 7.64
N GLY A 39 -14.80 -1.70 8.53
CA GLY A 39 -15.28 -3.06 8.24
C GLY A 39 -16.69 -3.12 7.64
N ASP A 40 -17.63 -2.32 8.15
CA ASP A 40 -19.00 -2.22 7.63
C ASP A 40 -19.05 -1.65 6.20
N PHE A 41 -18.21 -0.66 5.92
CA PHE A 41 -18.10 -0.05 4.60
C PHE A 41 -17.56 -1.04 3.58
N PHE A 42 -16.47 -1.72 3.94
CA PHE A 42 -15.90 -2.80 3.14
C PHE A 42 -16.92 -3.92 2.91
N ARG A 43 -17.64 -4.35 3.95
CA ARG A 43 -18.71 -5.36 3.86
C ARG A 43 -19.80 -4.96 2.86
N SER A 44 -20.24 -3.71 2.90
CA SER A 44 -21.28 -3.20 2.00
C SER A 44 -20.85 -3.26 0.52
N LEU A 45 -19.59 -2.93 0.22
CA LEU A 45 -19.05 -3.00 -1.14
C LEU A 45 -18.76 -4.43 -1.58
N LEU A 46 -18.31 -5.28 -0.66
CA LEU A 46 -18.09 -6.71 -0.91
C LEU A 46 -19.39 -7.40 -1.30
N ASN A 47 -20.46 -7.15 -0.54
CA ASN A 47 -21.80 -7.66 -0.86
C ASN A 47 -22.33 -7.14 -2.22
N ALA A 48 -21.93 -5.94 -2.62
CA ALA A 48 -22.27 -5.36 -3.92
C ALA A 48 -21.37 -5.85 -5.08
N ARG A 49 -20.41 -6.75 -4.83
CA ARG A 49 -19.42 -7.23 -5.81
C ARG A 49 -18.62 -6.10 -6.47
N LEU A 50 -18.39 -5.01 -5.74
CA LEU A 50 -17.62 -3.86 -6.22
C LEU A 50 -16.13 -3.96 -5.86
N VAL A 51 -15.75 -4.93 -5.04
CA VAL A 51 -14.37 -5.20 -4.62
C VAL A 51 -13.76 -6.23 -5.56
N ASP A 52 -12.57 -5.92 -6.10
CA ASP A 52 -11.83 -6.82 -6.99
C ASP A 52 -10.69 -7.53 -6.26
N THR A 53 -9.95 -6.77 -5.44
CA THR A 53 -8.77 -7.22 -4.70
C THR A 53 -8.88 -6.89 -3.22
N VAL A 54 -8.25 -7.73 -2.38
CA VAL A 54 -8.22 -7.55 -0.94
C VAL A 54 -6.78 -7.73 -0.45
N GLU A 55 -6.23 -6.69 0.14
CA GLU A 55 -4.91 -6.74 0.79
C GLU A 55 -5.10 -6.86 2.31
N VAL A 56 -4.50 -7.87 2.93
CA VAL A 56 -4.59 -8.14 4.37
C VAL A 56 -3.18 -8.18 4.96
N ALA A 57 -2.93 -7.35 5.96
CA ALA A 57 -1.71 -7.41 6.76
C ALA A 57 -1.98 -8.14 8.07
N VAL A 58 -1.39 -9.31 8.26
CA VAL A 58 -1.45 -10.06 9.51
C VAL A 58 -0.28 -9.63 10.39
N VAL A 59 -0.61 -9.01 11.53
CA VAL A 59 0.36 -8.62 12.55
C VAL A 59 0.43 -9.74 13.59
N PRO A 60 1.62 -10.24 13.98
CA PRO A 60 1.76 -11.37 14.90
C PRO A 60 1.52 -10.96 16.37
N VAL A 61 0.33 -10.44 16.67
CA VAL A 61 -0.08 -10.01 18.01
C VAL A 61 -1.51 -10.48 18.28
N LEU A 62 -1.74 -11.06 19.45
CA LEU A 62 -3.07 -11.44 19.92
C LEU A 62 -3.64 -10.30 20.78
N LEU A 63 -4.56 -9.52 20.21
CA LEU A 63 -5.09 -8.31 20.86
C LEU A 63 -6.09 -8.58 21.98
N GLY A 64 -6.70 -9.78 22.04
CA GLY A 64 -7.71 -10.16 23.06
C GLY A 64 -9.08 -9.50 22.88
N ALA A 65 -9.14 -8.23 22.46
CA ALA A 65 -10.36 -7.50 22.11
C ALA A 65 -10.06 -6.40 21.08
N GLY A 66 -11.07 -5.92 20.36
CA GLY A 66 -10.90 -4.82 19.41
C GLY A 66 -11.98 -4.76 18.33
N VAL A 67 -11.78 -3.85 17.38
CA VAL A 67 -12.65 -3.71 16.21
C VAL A 67 -12.32 -4.84 15.23
N LEU A 68 -13.34 -5.64 14.89
CA LEU A 68 -13.20 -6.70 13.90
C LEU A 68 -12.93 -6.11 12.52
N LEU A 69 -12.00 -6.74 11.79
CA LEU A 69 -11.72 -6.39 10.39
C LEU A 69 -12.97 -6.44 9.52
N LEU A 70 -13.82 -7.44 9.79
CA LEU A 70 -15.06 -7.68 9.08
C LEU A 70 -16.18 -7.93 10.10
N PRO A 71 -17.32 -7.23 9.99
CA PRO A 71 -18.51 -7.56 10.75
C PRO A 71 -19.08 -8.92 10.29
N PRO A 72 -19.93 -9.57 11.11
CA PRO A 72 -20.63 -10.79 10.71
C PRO A 72 -21.37 -10.66 9.37
N GLY A 73 -21.34 -11.72 8.56
CA GLY A 73 -22.07 -11.76 7.29
C GLY A 73 -21.72 -12.97 6.43
N THR A 74 -22.22 -12.99 5.19
CA THR A 74 -21.99 -14.05 4.21
C THR A 74 -20.50 -14.31 3.94
N ALA A 75 -20.10 -15.58 3.92
CA ALA A 75 -18.74 -15.97 3.55
C ALA A 75 -18.47 -15.63 2.07
N THR A 76 -17.28 -15.12 1.77
CA THR A 76 -16.81 -14.88 0.40
C THR A 76 -15.52 -15.67 0.19
N LYS A 77 -15.48 -16.50 -0.84
CA LYS A 77 -14.27 -17.25 -1.19
C LYS A 77 -13.26 -16.31 -1.84
N LEU A 78 -12.03 -16.34 -1.35
CA LEU A 78 -10.91 -15.57 -1.87
C LEU A 78 -9.85 -16.51 -2.46
N THR A 79 -9.14 -16.03 -3.47
CA THR A 79 -8.00 -16.73 -4.06
C THR A 79 -6.74 -15.96 -3.68
N LEU A 80 -5.76 -16.63 -3.07
CA LEU A 80 -4.48 -16.01 -2.77
C LEU A 80 -3.74 -15.73 -4.08
N ALA A 81 -3.42 -14.46 -4.33
CA ALA A 81 -2.69 -14.01 -5.51
C ALA A 81 -1.20 -13.81 -5.21
N ASP A 82 -0.86 -13.21 -4.06
CA ASP A 82 0.52 -12.96 -3.63
C ASP A 82 0.62 -12.95 -2.10
N HIS A 83 1.80 -13.24 -1.57
CA HIS A 83 2.09 -13.12 -0.14
C HIS A 83 3.54 -12.73 0.10
N LYS A 84 3.77 -11.95 1.14
CA LYS A 84 5.11 -11.52 1.53
C LYS A 84 5.22 -11.37 3.03
N THR A 85 6.24 -12.00 3.60
CA THR A 85 6.62 -11.76 4.99
C THR A 85 7.61 -10.60 5.07
N LEU A 86 7.34 -9.65 5.96
CA LEU A 86 8.24 -8.55 6.28
C LEU A 86 9.22 -9.00 7.37
N PRO A 87 10.50 -9.27 7.06
CA PRO A 87 11.40 -9.95 7.99
C PRO A 87 11.68 -9.14 9.27
N ALA A 88 11.64 -7.81 9.17
CA ALA A 88 11.94 -6.92 10.29
C ALA A 88 10.83 -6.86 11.35
N SER A 89 9.57 -7.03 10.94
CA SER A 89 8.39 -6.89 11.83
C SER A 89 7.62 -8.20 12.03
N GLY A 90 7.90 -9.22 11.23
CA GLY A 90 7.13 -10.47 11.21
C GLY A 90 5.73 -10.32 10.61
N ILE A 91 5.38 -9.15 10.07
CA ILE A 91 4.07 -8.91 9.44
C ILE A 91 3.98 -9.71 8.14
N MET A 92 2.87 -10.41 7.95
CA MET A 92 2.57 -11.11 6.71
C MET A 92 1.59 -10.30 5.90
N ALA A 93 2.04 -9.75 4.78
CA ALA A 93 1.19 -9.08 3.80
C ALA A 93 0.65 -10.13 2.82
N LEU A 94 -0.67 -10.17 2.69
CA LEU A 94 -1.40 -11.10 1.86
C LEU A 94 -2.21 -10.32 0.84
N SER A 95 -2.26 -10.83 -0.37
CA SER A 95 -2.94 -10.21 -1.50
C SER A 95 -3.86 -11.23 -2.12
N TYR A 96 -5.15 -10.94 -2.11
CA TYR A 96 -6.21 -11.83 -2.56
C TYR A 96 -6.97 -11.23 -3.74
N SER A 97 -7.38 -12.09 -4.66
CA SER A 97 -8.37 -11.77 -5.68
C SER A 97 -9.72 -12.39 -5.34
N ILE A 98 -10.79 -11.68 -5.66
CA ILE A 98 -12.15 -12.22 -5.58
C ILE A 98 -12.48 -12.91 -6.91
N PRO A 99 -12.98 -14.15 -6.92
CA PRO A 99 -13.44 -14.81 -8.14
C PRO A 99 -14.47 -13.94 -8.88
N GLY A 100 -14.15 -13.51 -10.10
CA GLY A 100 -14.99 -12.61 -10.90
C GLY A 100 -14.69 -11.11 -10.75
N GLY A 101 -13.70 -10.74 -9.92
CA GLY A 101 -13.15 -9.38 -9.90
C GLY A 101 -12.33 -9.09 -11.17
N VAL A 102 -12.46 -7.89 -11.72
CA VAL A 102 -11.80 -7.48 -12.99
C VAL A 102 -10.54 -6.63 -12.72
N GLY A 103 -10.12 -6.56 -11.45
CA GLY A 103 -8.99 -5.75 -11.02
C GLY A 103 -7.63 -6.36 -11.40
N PRO A 104 -6.60 -5.52 -11.60
CA PRO A 104 -5.23 -6.00 -11.77
C PRO A 104 -4.81 -6.84 -10.56
N ALA A 105 -3.91 -7.81 -10.80
CA ALA A 105 -3.38 -8.63 -9.72
C ALA A 105 -2.76 -7.72 -8.65
N PRO A 106 -3.14 -7.88 -7.37
CA PRO A 106 -2.55 -7.10 -6.30
C PRO A 106 -1.06 -7.48 -6.20
N ALA A 107 -0.18 -6.55 -6.57
CA ALA A 107 1.25 -6.75 -6.52
C ALA A 107 1.78 -6.09 -5.25
N LEU A 108 2.23 -6.90 -4.29
CA LEU A 108 2.90 -6.38 -3.09
C LEU A 108 4.22 -5.76 -3.52
N GLY A 109 4.19 -4.47 -3.82
CA GLY A 109 5.28 -3.71 -4.41
C GLY A 109 6.63 -4.12 -3.84
N THR A 110 7.52 -4.61 -4.70
CA THR A 110 8.91 -4.86 -4.33
C THR A 110 9.57 -3.52 -4.08
N SER A 111 9.56 -3.05 -2.84
CA SER A 111 10.51 -2.04 -2.39
C SER A 111 11.90 -2.67 -2.50
N ARG A 112 12.53 -2.58 -3.67
CA ARG A 112 13.98 -2.82 -3.80
C ARG A 112 14.64 -1.92 -2.76
N PRO A 113 15.46 -2.45 -1.84
CA PRO A 113 16.21 -1.60 -0.95
C PRO A 113 17.07 -0.70 -1.83
N ARG A 114 16.73 0.60 -1.84
CA ARG A 114 17.51 1.60 -2.53
C ARG A 114 18.85 1.65 -1.81
N ARG A 115 19.83 0.90 -2.33
CA ARG A 115 21.20 0.83 -1.85
C ARG A 115 21.70 2.26 -1.77
N LEU A 116 21.66 2.85 -0.57
CA LEU A 116 22.18 4.19 -0.34
C LEU A 116 23.70 4.02 -0.35
N ALA A 117 24.29 4.12 -1.53
CA ALA A 117 25.74 4.16 -1.67
C ALA A 117 26.24 5.37 -0.88
N ARG A 118 26.77 5.12 0.33
CA ARG A 118 27.54 6.12 1.09
C ARG A 118 28.77 6.44 0.26
N ARG A 119 28.68 7.50 -0.55
CA ARG A 119 29.83 8.10 -1.22
C ARG A 119 30.57 8.93 -0.16
N VAL A 120 31.40 8.27 0.65
CA VAL A 120 32.42 8.97 1.45
C VAL A 120 33.39 9.59 0.44
N ARG A 121 33.36 10.92 0.34
CA ARG A 121 34.36 11.69 -0.40
C ARG A 121 35.71 11.44 0.29
N ARG A 122 36.64 10.83 -0.45
CA ARG A 122 38.08 10.88 -0.15
C ARG A 122 38.66 12.17 -0.73
N SER A 123 39.75 12.62 -0.11
CA SER A 123 40.52 13.87 -0.29
C SER A 123 40.01 15.02 0.59
N ILE A 124 40.82 15.63 1.45
CA ILE A 124 42.22 16.04 1.29
C ILE A 124 42.94 15.87 2.64
N ASP A 125 44.13 15.25 2.62
CA ASP A 125 45.25 15.59 3.49
C ASP A 125 46.50 15.05 2.78
N GLN A 126 47.19 15.91 2.04
CA GLN A 126 48.55 15.67 1.58
C GLN A 126 49.48 16.45 2.52
N PRO A 127 50.52 15.83 3.11
CA PRO A 127 51.48 16.56 3.91
C PRO A 127 52.33 17.46 3.03
N ILE A 128 52.50 18.72 3.46
CA ILE A 128 53.45 19.68 2.90
C ILE A 128 54.85 19.08 3.10
N ASN A 129 55.51 18.70 2.00
CA ASN A 129 56.92 18.35 2.00
C ASN A 129 57.71 19.58 1.54
N ASP A 130 58.33 20.24 2.52
CA ASP A 130 59.32 21.29 2.33
C ASP A 130 60.69 20.62 2.23
N ASN A 131 61.29 20.62 1.03
CA ASN A 131 62.71 20.31 0.82
C ASN A 131 63.24 21.23 -0.29
N SER A 132 64.07 22.18 0.15
CA SER A 132 65.12 22.93 -0.53
C SER A 132 65.89 22.09 -1.56
N GLU A 133 66.57 22.56 -2.61
CA GLU A 133 67.18 23.83 -3.03
C GLU A 133 67.66 23.58 -4.50
N PRO A 134 68.39 24.46 -5.25
CA PRO A 134 69.65 25.11 -4.85
C PRO A 134 69.72 26.63 -5.08
#